data_AF-A0A1Y2GBW5-F1
#
_entry.id   AF-A0A1Y2GBW5-F1
#
_cell.length_a   1.000
_cell.length_b   1.000
_cell.length_c   1.000
_cell.angle_alpha   90.00
_cell.angle_beta   90.00
_cell.angle_gamma   90.00
#
_symmetry.space_group_name_H-M   'P 1'
#
loop_
_entity.id
_entity.type
_entity.pdbx_description
1 polymer ?
#
loop_
_entity_poly.entity_id
_entity_poly.type
_entity_poly.pdbx_seq_one_letter_code
_entity_poly.pdbx_strand_id
1 'polypeptide(L)'
;MDHPTPPTSKKLSSGKGSKGSGGSSSSPKTFQCTGYPGCNMVFTRSEHLARHERKHTGEKPYKCIVTNCPRTFSRYDNMIQHTQTH
;
A
#
# COMPACT_ATOMS: atom_id res chain seq x y z
N MET A 1 14.69 19.64 -15.30
CA MET A 1 13.28 19.54 -14.90
C MET A 1 13.25 18.75 -13.61
N ASP A 2 13.09 19.45 -12.50
CA ASP A 2 13.01 18.89 -11.14
C ASP A 2 11.76 18.02 -11.02
N HIS A 3 11.93 16.76 -10.60
CA HIS A 3 10.80 15.87 -10.32
C HIS A 3 10.27 16.20 -8.93
N PRO A 4 8.97 16.47 -8.75
CA PRO A 4 8.42 16.71 -7.43
C PRO A 4 8.59 15.44 -6.58
N THR A 5 9.44 15.55 -5.54
CA THR A 5 9.70 14.45 -4.60
C THR A 5 8.40 14.18 -3.85
N PRO A 6 7.84 12.95 -3.89
CA PRO A 6 6.62 12.65 -3.15
C PRO A 6 6.87 12.86 -1.65
N PRO A 7 5.87 13.32 -0.87
CA PRO A 7 6.01 13.44 0.57
C PRO A 7 6.36 12.06 1.14
N THR A 8 7.52 11.96 1.79
CA THR A 8 7.98 10.74 2.44
C THR A 8 7.13 10.51 3.69
N SER A 9 6.04 9.75 3.53
CA SER A 9 5.26 9.24 4.65
C SER A 9 6.23 8.52 5.60
N LYS A 10 6.28 9.02 6.84
CA LYS A 10 7.28 8.71 7.85
C LYS A 10 7.48 7.20 8.00
N LYS A 11 8.74 6.80 7.80
CA LYS A 11 9.26 5.45 7.95
C LYS A 11 9.08 4.99 9.40
N LEU A 12 8.35 3.90 9.60
CA LEU A 12 8.56 3.00 10.74
C LEU A 12 9.09 1.67 10.20
N SER A 13 9.98 1.09 10.98
CA SER A 13 11.18 0.36 10.56
C SER A 13 11.00 -1.07 10.00
N SER A 14 12.08 -1.49 9.33
CA SER A 14 12.69 -2.83 9.33
C SER A 14 12.07 -3.99 8.53
N GLY A 15 12.97 -4.75 7.89
CA GLY A 15 12.85 -6.20 7.79
C GLY A 15 12.70 -6.79 6.38
N LYS A 16 13.85 -7.09 5.76
CA LYS A 16 13.99 -7.99 4.60
C LYS A 16 13.81 -9.45 5.12
N GLY A 17 13.05 -10.31 4.45
CA GLY A 17 12.97 -11.72 4.88
C GLY A 17 11.91 -12.55 4.17
N SER A 18 12.37 -13.62 3.51
CA SER A 18 11.62 -14.57 2.69
C SER A 18 10.87 -15.66 3.49
N LYS A 19 9.94 -16.31 2.78
CA LYS A 19 9.36 -17.67 2.91
C LYS A 19 9.59 -18.46 4.21
N GLY A 20 8.51 -19.00 4.76
CA GLY A 20 8.52 -20.12 5.70
C GLY A 20 7.17 -20.83 5.72
N SER A 21 7.11 -22.00 5.10
CA SER A 21 6.05 -23.01 5.27
C SER A 21 6.37 -23.81 6.54
N GLY A 22 5.37 -24.10 7.36
CA GLY A 22 5.52 -24.98 8.52
C GLY A 22 4.30 -24.93 9.42
N GLY A 23 3.45 -25.95 9.34
CA GLY A 23 2.33 -26.14 10.25
C GLY A 23 2.76 -26.85 11.54
N SER A 24 2.02 -26.65 12.62
CA SER A 24 1.76 -27.64 13.68
C SER A 24 0.63 -27.12 14.59
N SER A 25 -0.23 -28.05 14.98
CA SER A 25 -1.52 -27.88 15.61
C SER A 25 -1.43 -27.32 17.04
N SER A 26 -1.80 -26.05 17.20
CA SER A 26 -2.43 -25.48 18.40
C SER A 26 -2.93 -24.11 17.95
N SER A 27 -4.25 -23.93 17.94
CA SER A 27 -4.99 -22.82 17.30
C SER A 27 -4.11 -21.62 16.94
N PRO A 28 -3.71 -21.47 15.66
CA PRO A 28 -2.87 -20.36 15.27
C PRO A 28 -3.67 -19.09 15.53
N LYS A 29 -3.17 -18.23 16.42
CA LYS A 29 -3.72 -16.88 16.55
C LYS A 29 -3.42 -16.14 15.25
N THR A 30 -4.39 -16.15 14.35
CA THR A 30 -4.30 -15.51 13.04
C THR A 30 -4.63 -14.03 13.14
N PHE A 31 -4.02 -13.23 12.28
CA PHE A 31 -4.22 -11.80 12.14
C PHE A 31 -4.97 -11.54 10.83
N GLN A 32 -6.23 -11.10 10.94
CA GLN A 32 -7.09 -10.81 9.79
C GLN A 32 -7.08 -9.31 9.49
N CYS A 33 -7.06 -8.96 8.20
CA CYS A 33 -7.17 -7.58 7.76
C CYS A 33 -8.60 -7.08 7.88
N THR A 34 -8.91 -6.38 8.97
CA THR A 34 -10.22 -5.74 9.19
C THR A 34 -10.24 -4.27 8.79
N GLY A 35 -9.07 -3.68 8.45
CA GLY A 35 -8.93 -2.26 8.11
C GLY A 35 -9.44 -1.85 6.72
N TYR A 36 -9.89 -2.78 5.87
CA TYR A 36 -10.39 -2.47 4.54
C TYR A 36 -11.62 -3.33 4.16
N PRO A 37 -12.78 -2.72 3.88
CA PRO A 37 -13.99 -3.46 3.51
C PRO A 37 -13.79 -4.22 2.19
N GLY A 38 -14.05 -5.53 2.21
CA GLY A 38 -13.82 -6.43 1.06
C GLY A 38 -12.45 -7.12 1.05
N CYS A 39 -11.58 -6.84 2.02
CA CYS A 39 -10.34 -7.59 2.18
C CYS A 39 -10.50 -8.77 3.15
N ASN A 40 -10.31 -10.00 2.65
CA ASN A 40 -10.42 -11.23 3.44
C ASN A 40 -9.06 -11.92 3.64
N MET A 41 -7.98 -11.13 3.70
CA MET A 41 -6.63 -11.67 3.88
C MET A 41 -6.38 -12.02 5.35
N VAL A 42 -5.87 -13.23 5.57
CA VAL A 42 -5.53 -13.78 6.89
C VAL A 42 -4.05 -14.11 6.91
N PHE A 43 -3.36 -13.69 7.97
CA PHE A 43 -1.94 -13.87 8.14
C PHE A 43 -1.66 -14.63 9.43
N THR A 44 -0.63 -15.47 9.42
CA THR A 44 -0.17 -16.19 10.62
C THR A 44 0.73 -15.34 11.53
N ARG A 45 1.17 -14.17 11.04
CA ARG A 45 2.08 -13.26 11.74
C ARG A 45 1.59 -11.81 11.62
N SER A 46 1.68 -11.03 12.69
CA SER A 46 1.15 -9.65 12.75
C SER A 46 1.91 -8.70 11.83
N GLU A 47 3.21 -8.89 11.64
CA GLU A 47 4.04 -8.08 10.74
C GLU A 47 3.60 -8.19 9.27
N HIS A 48 3.07 -9.34 8.86
CA HIS A 48 2.56 -9.53 7.52
C HIS A 48 1.24 -8.79 7.31
N LEU A 49 0.36 -8.82 8.32
CA LEU A 49 -0.86 -8.02 8.33
C LEU A 49 -0.53 -6.52 8.22
N ALA A 50 0.38 -6.02 9.07
CA ALA A 50 0.76 -4.60 9.05
C ALA A 50 1.38 -4.16 7.70
N ARG A 51 2.15 -5.03 7.03
CA ARG A 51 2.64 -4.76 5.67
C ARG A 51 1.51 -4.76 4.65
N HIS A 52 0.58 -5.68 4.78
CA HIS A 52 -0.57 -5.79 3.90
C HIS A 52 -1.50 -4.58 4.01
N GLU A 53 -1.76 -4.08 5.22
CA GLU A 53 -2.59 -2.89 5.46
C GLU A 53 -2.03 -1.64 4.79
N ARG A 54 -0.69 -1.52 4.66
CA ARG A 54 -0.05 -0.44 3.89
C ARG A 54 -0.35 -0.48 2.39
N LYS A 55 -0.82 -1.61 1.85
CA LYS A 55 -1.30 -1.66 0.47
C LYS A 55 -2.68 -1.01 0.34
N HIS A 56 -3.50 -1.09 1.39
CA HIS A 56 -4.84 -0.52 1.42
C HIS A 56 -4.84 0.99 1.62
N THR A 57 -3.83 1.55 2.29
CA THR A 57 -3.71 3.00 2.42
C THR A 57 -3.66 3.70 1.07
N GLY A 58 -3.34 2.97 0.00
CA GLY A 58 -3.56 3.42 -1.37
C GLY A 58 -2.95 4.79 -1.62
N GLU A 59 -1.87 5.12 -0.91
CA GLU A 59 -1.27 6.44 -0.95
C GLU A 59 -0.78 6.67 -2.37
N LYS A 60 -1.56 7.48 -3.07
CA LYS A 60 -1.30 7.94 -4.42
C LYS A 60 -0.85 9.38 -4.30
N PRO A 61 0.45 9.61 -4.05
CA PRO A 61 0.96 10.96 -3.78
C PRO A 61 0.79 11.87 -4.99
N TYR A 62 0.67 11.30 -6.19
CA TYR A 62 0.54 12.06 -7.43
C TYR A 62 -0.94 12.33 -7.73
N LYS A 63 -1.44 13.48 -7.29
CA LYS A 63 -2.77 13.99 -7.67
C LYS A 63 -2.69 14.63 -9.05
N CYS A 64 -3.75 14.51 -9.85
CA CYS A 64 -3.84 15.24 -11.12
C CYS A 64 -3.67 16.75 -10.88
N ILE A 65 -2.93 17.41 -11.77
CA ILE A 65 -2.70 18.87 -11.69
C ILE A 65 -3.94 19.69 -12.09
N VAL A 66 -4.96 19.06 -12.69
CA VAL A 66 -6.21 19.71 -13.08
C VAL A 66 -7.14 19.81 -11.87
N THR A 67 -7.51 21.03 -11.48
CA THR A 67 -8.29 21.34 -10.26
C THR A 67 -9.62 20.59 -10.14
N ASN A 68 -10.30 20.35 -11.26
CA ASN A 68 -11.60 19.66 -11.28
C ASN A 68 -11.47 18.13 -11.47
N CYS A 69 -10.25 17.60 -11.41
CA CYS A 69 -9.99 16.17 -11.58
C CYS A 69 -9.59 15.52 -10.24
N PRO A 70 -10.46 14.68 -9.64
CA PRO A 70 -10.15 14.00 -8.39
C PRO A 70 -9.21 12.78 -8.56
N ARG A 71 -8.62 12.59 -9.74
CA ARG A 71 -7.81 11.40 -10.05
C ARG A 71 -6.46 11.48 -9.37
N THR A 72 -6.07 10.35 -8.77
CA THR A 72 -4.78 10.18 -8.10
C THR A 72 -4.06 8.92 -8.63
N PHE A 73 -2.74 8.99 -8.67
CA PHE A 73 -1.85 8.02 -9.27
C PHE A 73 -0.71 7.63 -8.32
N SER A 74 -0.26 6.39 -8.43
CA SER A 74 0.87 5.86 -7.67
C SER A 74 2.22 6.22 -8.28
N ARG A 75 2.24 6.71 -9.53
CA ARG A 75 3.43 7.12 -10.27
C ARG A 75 3.24 8.48 -10.95
N TYR A 76 4.31 9.27 -11.01
CA TYR A 76 4.33 10.57 -11.69
C TYR A 76 4.04 10.43 -13.19
N ASP A 77 4.73 9.50 -13.86
CA ASP A 77 4.57 9.25 -15.30
C ASP A 77 3.12 8.90 -15.68
N ASN A 78 2.44 8.10 -14.87
CA ASN A 78 1.03 7.75 -15.08
C ASN A 78 0.11 8.97 -14.91
N MET A 79 0.37 9.83 -13.92
CA MET A 79 -0.36 11.09 -13.77
C MET A 79 -0.14 12.00 -14.98
N ILE A 80 1.10 12.15 -15.47
CA ILE A 80 1.40 12.96 -16.65
C ILE A 80 0.69 12.42 -17.90
N GLN A 81 0.73 11.12 -18.14
CA GLN A 81 0.01 10.52 -19.27
C GLN A 81 -1.51 10.74 -19.16
N HIS A 82 -2.08 10.65 -17.95
CA HIS A 82 -3.48 10.99 -17.74
C HIS A 82 -3.79 12.46 -18.03
N THR A 83 -2.90 13.39 -17.68
CA THR A 83 -3.16 14.82 -17.93
C THR A 83 -3.32 15.16 -19.42
N GLN A 84 -2.75 14.36 -20.31
CA GLN A 84 -2.92 14.50 -21.77
C GLN A 84 -4.32 14.07 -22.26
N THR A 85 -5.14 13.47 -21.40
CA THR A 85 -6.49 12.97 -21.73
C THR A 85 -7.63 13.88 -21.27
N HIS A 86 -7.30 15.00 -20.62
CA HIS A 86 -8.25 16.07 -20.31
C HIS A 86 -8.51 16.94 -21.53
#